data_AF-A0A3M9YRY7-F1
#
_entry.id   AF-A0A3M9YRY7-F1
#
_cell.length_a   1.000
_cell.length_b   1.000
_cell.length_c   1.000
_cell.angle_alpha   90.00
_cell.angle_beta   90.00
_cell.angle_gamma   90.00
#
_symmetry.space_group_name_H-M   'P 1'
#
loop_
_entity.id
_entity.type
_entity.pdbx_description
1 polymer ?
#
loop_
_entity_poly.entity_id
_entity_poly.type
_entity_poly.pdbx_seq_one_letter_code
_entity_poly.pdbx_strand_id
1 'polypeptide(L)' 'MTFDGYQAHGSFDACAAAAKTRKRDTLEDIRNELFFACRASRHMQDDQFVTVYAELLPHFERLLGQPD' A
#
# COMPACT_ATOMS: atom_id res chain seq x y z
N MET A 1 5.15 7.88 6.77
CA MET A 1 5.13 6.48 6.30
C MET A 1 6.57 6.05 6.10
N THR A 2 7.00 4.97 6.77
CA THR A 2 8.40 4.47 6.77
C THR A 2 8.64 3.31 5.78
N PHE A 3 7.58 2.74 5.21
CA PHE A 3 7.68 1.75 4.13
C PHE A 3 8.06 2.45 2.82
N ASP A 4 9.04 1.91 2.11
CA ASP A 4 9.44 2.35 0.78
C ASP A 4 9.15 1.24 -0.25
N GLY A 5 8.10 1.44 -1.05
CA GLY A 5 7.71 0.49 -2.09
C GLY A 5 8.77 0.33 -3.19
N TYR A 6 9.67 1.30 -3.37
CA TYR A 6 10.77 1.17 -4.33
C TYR A 6 11.86 0.22 -3.83
N GLN A 7 12.12 0.19 -2.53
CA GLN A 7 13.04 -0.78 -1.95
C GLN A 7 12.44 -2.19 -1.97
N ALA A 8 11.14 -2.33 -1.70
CA ALA A 8 10.45 -3.62 -1.71
C ALA A 8 10.36 -4.24 -3.13
N HIS A 9 10.02 -3.43 -4.15
CA HIS A 9 9.77 -3.93 -5.51
C HIS A 9 10.89 -3.60 -6.52
N GLY A 10 11.92 -2.87 -6.12
CA GLY A 10 13.11 -2.56 -6.92
C GLY A 10 12.96 -1.45 -7.98
N SER A 11 11.74 -1.07 -8.35
CA SER A 11 11.50 0.01 -9.31
C SER A 11 10.14 0.68 -9.15
N PHE A 12 9.97 1.85 -9.76
CA PHE A 12 8.68 2.53 -9.85
C PHE A 12 7.63 1.67 -10.56
N ASP A 13 7.97 1.10 -11.71
CA ASP A 13 7.01 0.33 -12.52
C ASP A 13 6.56 -0.95 -11.82
N ALA A 14 7.48 -1.66 -11.15
CA ALA A 14 7.14 -2.85 -10.38
C ALA A 14 6.25 -2.50 -9.18
N CYS A 15 6.60 -1.44 -8.44
CA CYS A 15 5.80 -0.92 -7.34
C CYS A 15 4.39 -0.52 -7.79
N ALA A 16 4.28 0.20 -8.92
CA ALA A 16 3.02 0.63 -9.50
C ALA A 16 2.18 -0.55 -10.01
N ALA A 17 2.80 -1.53 -10.66
CA ALA A 17 2.14 -2.74 -11.13
C ALA A 17 1.58 -3.55 -9.95
N ALA A 18 2.39 -3.77 -8.91
CA ALA A 18 1.98 -4.45 -7.69
C ALA A 18 0.78 -3.75 -7.02
N ALA A 19 0.84 -2.43 -6.82
CA ALA A 19 -0.27 -1.67 -6.22
C ALA A 19 -1.55 -1.73 -7.07
N LYS A 20 -1.44 -1.73 -8.41
CA LYS A 20 -2.60 -1.86 -9.32
C LYS A 20 -3.26 -3.23 -9.28
N THR A 21 -2.51 -4.29 -8.97
CA THR A 21 -3.10 -5.64 -8.87
C THR A 21 -4.09 -5.76 -7.72
N ARG A 22 -3.99 -4.90 -6.69
CA ARG A 22 -4.78 -4.99 -5.45
C ARG A 22 -4.79 -6.40 -4.87
N LYS A 23 -3.67 -7.11 -5.02
CA LYS A 23 -3.41 -8.34 -4.29
C LYS A 23 -3.24 -7.92 -2.83
N ARG A 24 -4.01 -8.50 -1.90
CA ARG A 24 -4.05 -8.07 -0.48
C ARG A 24 -3.79 -9.26 0.43
N ASP A 25 -2.81 -10.07 0.02
CA ASP A 25 -2.51 -11.37 0.62
C ASP A 25 -1.44 -11.25 1.70
N THR A 26 -0.48 -10.34 1.55
CA THR A 26 0.62 -10.12 2.50
C THR A 26 0.66 -8.69 3.04
N LEU A 27 1.38 -8.49 4.14
CA LEU A 27 1.63 -7.15 4.68
C LEU A 27 2.39 -6.26 3.69
N GLU A 28 3.30 -6.83 2.89
CA GLU A 28 4.01 -6.09 1.86
C GLU A 28 3.05 -5.55 0.80
N ASP A 29 2.13 -6.39 0.32
CA ASP A 29 1.19 -5.99 -0.73
C ASP A 29 0.33 -4.79 -0.29
N ILE A 30 -0.27 -4.86 0.89
CA ILE A 30 -1.15 -3.79 1.39
C ILE A 30 -0.38 -2.54 1.82
N ARG A 31 0.88 -2.68 2.26
CA ARG A 31 1.76 -1.53 2.53
C ARG A 31 2.17 -0.84 1.24
N ASN A 32 2.39 -1.60 0.18
CA ASN A 32 2.71 -1.05 -1.13
C ASN A 32 1.52 -0.33 -1.77
N GLU A 33 0.31 -0.90 -1.69
CA GLU A 33 -0.93 -0.23 -2.14
C GLU A 33 -1.12 1.12 -1.44
N LEU A 34 -0.99 1.15 -0.10
CA LEU A 34 -1.11 2.37 0.67
C LEU A 34 0.03 3.38 0.39
N PHE A 35 1.26 2.91 0.24
CA PHE A 35 2.40 3.77 -0.13
C PHE A 35 2.15 4.49 -1.45
N PHE A 36 1.66 3.76 -2.45
CA PHE A 36 1.39 4.33 -3.77
C PHE A 36 0.22 5.32 -3.72
N ALA A 37 -0.84 5.02 -2.95
CA ALA A 37 -1.94 5.95 -2.71
C ALA A 37 -1.47 7.25 -2.03
N CYS A 38 -0.64 7.16 -0.98
CA CYS A 38 -0.05 8.35 -0.35
C CYS A 38 0.81 9.17 -1.32
N ARG A 39 1.57 8.51 -2.21
CA ARG A 39 2.36 9.21 -3.23
C ARG A 39 1.46 9.93 -4.23
N ALA A 40 0.43 9.27 -4.74
CA ALA A 40 -0.53 9.86 -5.67
C ALA A 40 -1.25 11.05 -5.03
N SER A 41 -1.71 10.91 -3.79
CA SER A 41 -2.42 11.98 -3.05
C SER A 41 -1.53 13.22 -2.86
N ARG A 42 -0.23 13.04 -2.57
CA ARG A 42 0.74 14.15 -2.51
C ARG A 42 0.89 14.88 -3.85
N HIS A 43 0.86 14.13 -4.96
CA HIS A 43 0.97 14.71 -6.29
C HIS A 43 -0.31 15.47 -6.69
N MET A 44 -1.48 14.93 -6.34
CA MET A 44 -2.79 15.53 -6.62
C MET A 44 -3.22 16.58 -5.60
N GLN A 45 -2.47 16.72 -4.49
CA GLN A 45 -2.80 17.58 -3.36
C GLN A 45 -4.17 17.27 -2.75
N ASP A 46 -4.49 15.99 -2.61
CA ASP A 46 -5.72 15.50 -1.99
C ASP A 46 -5.42 14.51 -0.84
N ASP A 47 -6.48 13.95 -0.27
CA ASP A 47 -6.45 13.01 0.85
C ASP A 47 -7.03 11.63 0.49
N GLN A 48 -7.05 11.23 -0.79
CA GLN A 48 -7.58 9.94 -1.22
C GLN A 48 -6.93 8.73 -0.51
N PHE A 49 -5.68 8.89 -0.05
CA PHE A 49 -5.02 7.89 0.77
C PHE A 49 -5.78 7.53 2.06
N VAL A 50 -6.61 8.42 2.60
CA VAL A 50 -7.47 8.15 3.78
C VAL A 50 -8.53 7.13 3.44
N THR A 51 -9.20 7.28 2.29
CA THR A 51 -10.16 6.29 1.79
C THR A 51 -9.49 4.94 1.54
N VAL A 52 -8.32 4.94 0.89
CA VAL A 52 -7.56 3.71 0.65
C VAL A 52 -7.13 3.05 1.97
N TYR A 53 -6.70 3.84 2.96
CA TYR A 53 -6.37 3.32 4.28
C TYR A 53 -7.58 2.65 4.94
N ALA A 54 -8.76 3.28 4.89
CA ALA A 54 -9.99 2.70 5.42
C ALA A 54 -10.38 1.39 4.72
N GLU A 55 -10.21 1.29 3.40
CA GLU A 55 -10.43 0.04 2.65
C GLU A 55 -9.44 -1.06 3.05
N LEU A 56 -8.19 -0.71 3.35
CA LEU A 56 -7.14 -1.67 3.70
C LEU A 56 -7.14 -2.06 5.18
N LEU A 57 -7.81 -1.31 6.05
CA LEU A 57 -7.80 -1.53 7.49
C LEU A 57 -8.18 -2.97 7.89
N PRO A 58 -9.26 -3.58 7.38
CA PRO A 58 -9.60 -4.97 7.72
C PRO A 58 -8.51 -5.98 7.31
N HIS A 59 -7.77 -5.69 6.25
CA HIS A 59 -6.65 -6.53 5.79
C HIS A 59 -5.43 -6.36 6.71
N PHE A 60 -5.13 -5.13 7.14
CA PHE A 60 -4.10 -4.88 8.14
C PHE A 60 -4.40 -5.61 9.45
N GLU A 61 -5.63 -5.51 9.95
CA GLU A 61 -6.06 -6.19 11.17
C GLU A 61 -5.92 -7.71 11.05
N ARG A 62 -6.36 -8.29 9.93
CA ARG A 62 -6.22 -9.73 9.66
C ARG A 62 -4.76 -10.18 9.63
N LEU A 63 -3.90 -9.45 8.92
CA LEU A 63 -2.51 -9.85 8.66
C LEU A 63 -1.57 -9.56 9.84
N LEU A 64 -1.87 -8.57 10.67
CA LEU A 64 -1.13 -8.29 11.91
C LEU A 64 -1.60 -9.16 13.08
N GLY A 65 -2.85 -9.62 13.05
CA GLY A 65 -3.43 -10.50 14.06
C GLY A 65 -3.07 -11.99 13.89
N GLN A 66 -2.45 -12.38 12.77
CA GLN A 66 -1.89 -13.71 12.58
C GLN A 66 -0.45 -13.73 13.10
N PRO A 67 -0.13 -14.50 14.16
CA PRO A 67 1.26 -14.80 14.47
C PRO A 67 1.84 -15.68 13.34
N ASP A 68 3.08 -15.38 12.95
CA ASP A 68 3.87 -16.16 11.97
C ASP A 68 3.99 -17.65 12.36
#